data_AF-A0A961RZK3-F1
#
_entry.id   AF-A0A961RZK3-F1
#
_cell.length_a   1.000
_cell.length_b   1.000
_cell.length_c   1.000
_cell.angle_alpha   90.00
_cell.angle_beta   90.00
_cell.angle_gamma   90.00
#
_symmetry.space_group_name_H-M   'P 1'
#
loop_
_entity.id
_entity.type
_entity.pdbx_description
1 polymer ?
#
loop_
_entity_poly.entity_id
_entity_poly.type
_entity_poly.pdbx_seq_one_letter_code
_entity_poly.pdbx_strand_id
1 'polypeptide(L)'
;GWIRKIPILGKYGMRHLLAFGKHSTLTVLLLALLVGLLANEFGFHPAVGAYMAGLVIKEEYFQFDLTFGSYRDTKRIIENSAFSWIGPVFFVELGTKLVFDWDVLVSVIPQIIAMTIALFVSQVASAAIAARYTGGMNWNGSMMIGFGMLGRAELAFVVMDIAYVQNKIFTIEVFYTLMATAFMLNVAVPVTIAWWKPRYIKGANWV
;
A
#
# COMPACT_ATOMS: atom_id res chain seq x y z
N GLY A 1 2.18 -30.92 18.06
CA GLY A 1 1.04 -30.34 17.32
C GLY A 1 0.79 -31.15 16.06
N TRP A 2 -0.47 -31.50 15.81
CA TRP A 2 -0.94 -32.48 14.81
C TRP A 2 -0.62 -32.18 13.33
N ILE A 3 0.07 -31.08 13.04
CA ILE A 3 0.48 -30.66 11.70
C ILE A 3 1.71 -31.43 11.17
N ARG A 4 2.42 -32.19 12.02
CA ARG A 4 3.61 -32.97 11.64
C ARG A 4 3.32 -34.31 10.93
N LYS A 5 2.06 -34.70 10.74
CA LYS A 5 1.66 -36.01 10.19
C LYS A 5 1.27 -36.02 8.70
N ILE A 6 1.40 -34.91 7.97
CA ILE A 6 1.13 -34.88 6.53
C ILE A 6 2.45 -34.65 5.75
N PRO A 7 3.20 -35.72 5.42
CA PRO A 7 4.53 -35.63 4.79
C PRO A 7 4.50 -35.15 3.32
N ILE A 8 3.33 -35.01 2.71
CA ILE A 8 3.16 -34.68 1.30
C ILE A 8 3.25 -33.14 1.07
N LEU A 9 2.69 -32.34 2.00
CA LEU A 9 2.69 -30.88 1.90
C LEU A 9 4.08 -30.25 2.13
N GLY A 10 4.96 -30.89 2.90
CA GLY A 10 6.29 -30.37 3.22
C GLY A 10 7.35 -30.58 2.13
N LYS A 11 7.19 -31.59 1.26
CA LYS A 11 8.17 -31.92 0.21
C LYS A 11 7.77 -31.47 -1.20
N TYR A 12 6.47 -31.29 -1.46
CA TYR A 12 5.96 -30.84 -2.77
C TYR A 12 5.43 -29.38 -2.79
N GLY A 13 5.43 -28.69 -1.64
CA GLY A 13 4.49 -27.59 -1.38
C GLY A 13 4.71 -26.22 -2.04
N MET A 14 5.86 -25.91 -2.64
CA MET A 14 6.04 -24.61 -3.37
C MET A 14 7.29 -24.60 -4.24
N ARG A 15 8.34 -25.34 -3.84
CA ARG A 15 9.63 -25.34 -4.56
C ARG A 15 9.53 -25.88 -5.99
N HIS A 16 8.61 -26.80 -6.28
CA HIS A 16 8.44 -27.36 -7.62
C HIS A 16 7.34 -26.67 -8.45
N LEU A 17 6.41 -25.95 -7.81
CA LEU A 17 5.39 -25.12 -8.47
C LEU A 17 5.95 -23.78 -8.94
N LEU A 18 6.94 -23.23 -8.23
CA LEU A 18 7.65 -22.00 -8.62
C LEU A 18 8.89 -22.24 -9.49
N ALA A 19 9.30 -23.51 -9.70
CA ALA A 19 10.49 -23.88 -10.48
C ALA A 19 10.28 -23.91 -12.01
N PHE A 20 9.24 -23.26 -12.54
CA PHE A 20 9.05 -23.12 -13.99
C PHE A 20 9.76 -21.85 -14.49
N GLY A 21 11.10 -21.87 -14.52
CA GLY A 21 11.93 -20.67 -14.68
C GLY A 21 11.88 -19.95 -16.04
N LYS A 22 11.06 -20.41 -16.99
CA LYS A 22 10.78 -19.71 -18.26
C LYS A 22 9.54 -18.80 -18.20
N HIS A 23 8.63 -19.03 -17.25
CA HIS A 23 7.38 -18.27 -17.10
C HIS A 23 7.14 -17.86 -15.64
N SER A 24 8.21 -17.60 -14.88
CA SER A 24 8.15 -17.25 -13.46
C SER A 24 7.17 -16.11 -13.14
N THR A 25 7.07 -15.12 -14.03
CA THR A 25 6.13 -14.00 -13.87
C THR A 25 4.67 -14.45 -13.92
N LEU A 26 4.30 -15.30 -14.88
CA LEU A 26 2.94 -15.81 -15.01
C LEU A 26 2.58 -16.69 -13.82
N THR A 27 3.52 -17.53 -13.37
CA THR A 27 3.33 -18.39 -12.20
C THR A 27 3.11 -17.58 -10.92
N VAL A 28 3.88 -16.50 -10.72
CA VAL A 28 3.72 -15.59 -9.58
C VAL A 28 2.37 -14.89 -9.62
N LEU A 29 1.96 -14.37 -10.79
CA LEU A 29 0.66 -13.71 -10.95
C LEU A 29 -0.50 -14.69 -10.76
N LEU A 30 -0.39 -15.91 -11.28
CA LEU A 30 -1.39 -16.96 -11.12
C LEU A 30 -1.49 -17.41 -9.66
N LEU A 31 -0.37 -17.53 -8.94
CA LEU A 31 -0.37 -17.79 -7.50
C LEU A 31 -1.07 -16.66 -6.74
N ALA A 32 -0.75 -15.39 -7.04
CA ALA A 32 -1.40 -14.24 -6.42
C ALA A 32 -2.92 -14.22 -6.67
N LEU A 33 -3.34 -14.55 -7.89
CA LEU A 33 -4.75 -14.68 -8.25
C LEU A 33 -5.43 -15.80 -7.47
N LEU A 34 -4.83 -16.99 -7.40
CA LEU A 34 -5.39 -18.13 -6.68
C LEU A 34 -5.53 -17.84 -5.18
N VAL A 35 -4.52 -17.24 -4.56
CA VAL A 35 -4.58 -16.86 -3.15
C VAL A 35 -5.61 -15.73 -2.94
N GLY A 36 -5.75 -14.81 -3.89
CA GLY A 36 -6.81 -13.79 -3.88
C GLY A 36 -8.23 -14.39 -3.96
N LEU A 37 -8.42 -15.39 -4.82
CA LEU A 37 -9.69 -16.12 -4.94
C LEU A 37 -10.00 -16.92 -3.67
N LEU A 38 -8.99 -17.57 -3.09
CA LEU A 38 -9.14 -18.25 -1.79
C LEU A 38 -9.51 -17.26 -0.69
N ALA A 39 -8.86 -16.09 -0.64
CA ALA A 39 -9.19 -15.05 0.33
C ALA A 39 -10.66 -14.60 0.20
N ASN A 40 -11.16 -14.45 -1.03
CA ASN A 40 -12.56 -14.13 -1.29
C ASN A 40 -13.52 -15.18 -0.73
N GLU A 41 -13.20 -16.47 -0.90
CA GLU A 41 -14.02 -17.57 -0.37
C GLU A 41 -14.07 -17.56 1.17
N PHE A 42 -12.98 -17.14 1.82
CA PHE A 42 -12.94 -16.95 3.27
C PHE A 42 -13.59 -15.64 3.75
N GLY A 43 -14.18 -14.85 2.85
CA GLY A 43 -14.80 -13.56 3.16
C GLY A 43 -13.82 -12.40 3.33
N PHE A 44 -12.54 -12.59 2.97
CA PHE A 44 -11.56 -11.51 2.92
C PHE A 44 -11.56 -10.83 1.56
N HIS A 45 -11.18 -9.56 1.52
CA HIS A 45 -11.03 -8.88 0.24
C HIS A 45 -9.90 -9.52 -0.59
N PRO A 46 -10.10 -9.79 -1.90
CA PRO A 46 -9.10 -10.45 -2.75
C PRO A 46 -7.73 -9.77 -2.75
N ALA A 47 -7.69 -8.43 -2.61
CA ALA A 47 -6.44 -7.67 -2.54
C ALA A 47 -5.56 -8.07 -1.32
N VAL A 48 -6.19 -8.43 -0.19
CA VAL A 48 -5.47 -8.92 0.99
C VAL A 48 -4.82 -10.27 0.68
N GLY A 49 -5.51 -11.16 -0.03
CA GLY A 49 -4.96 -12.44 -0.48
C GLY A 49 -3.78 -12.26 -1.43
N ALA A 50 -3.91 -11.39 -2.43
CA ALA A 50 -2.82 -11.09 -3.36
C ALA A 50 -1.59 -10.47 -2.65
N TYR A 51 -1.81 -9.59 -1.68
CA TYR A 51 -0.73 -9.03 -0.83
C TYR A 51 -0.01 -10.13 -0.04
N MET A 52 -0.76 -11.04 0.60
CA MET A 52 -0.18 -12.16 1.35
C MET A 52 0.61 -13.10 0.45
N ALA A 53 0.13 -13.37 -0.77
CA ALA A 53 0.89 -14.15 -1.75
C ALA A 53 2.23 -13.48 -2.09
N GLY A 54 2.23 -12.16 -2.30
CA GLY A 54 3.44 -11.38 -2.54
C GLY A 54 4.45 -11.45 -1.39
N LEU A 55 4.00 -11.40 -0.13
CA LEU A 55 4.86 -11.54 1.06
C LEU A 55 5.45 -12.95 1.21
N VAL A 56 4.70 -13.97 0.79
CA VAL A 56 5.14 -15.37 0.86
C VAL A 56 6.25 -15.63 -0.17
N ILE A 57 6.21 -14.99 -1.34
CA ILE A 57 7.18 -15.15 -2.41
C ILE A 57 8.51 -14.51 -2.00
N LYS A 58 9.56 -15.33 -1.96
CA LYS A 58 10.92 -14.89 -1.66
C LYS A 58 11.88 -15.19 -2.79
N GLU A 59 12.99 -14.44 -2.84
CA GLU A 59 14.05 -14.61 -3.83
C GLU A 59 14.63 -16.04 -3.81
N GLU A 60 14.67 -16.70 -2.63
CA GLU A 60 15.19 -18.06 -2.51
C GLU A 60 14.39 -19.11 -3.29
N TYR A 61 13.14 -18.82 -3.65
CA TYR A 61 12.32 -19.73 -4.44
C TYR A 61 12.67 -19.74 -5.93
N PHE A 62 13.49 -18.79 -6.38
CA PHE A 62 13.93 -18.64 -7.76
C PHE A 62 15.33 -19.21 -8.02
N GLN A 63 15.98 -19.80 -7.02
CA GLN A 63 17.40 -20.22 -7.06
C GLN A 63 17.67 -21.54 -7.81
N PHE A 64 16.67 -22.17 -8.41
CA PHE A 64 16.84 -23.46 -9.11
C PHE A 64 17.25 -23.34 -10.58
N ASP A 65 17.09 -22.17 -11.21
CA ASP A 65 17.60 -21.90 -12.55
C ASP A 65 18.86 -21.03 -12.46
N LEU A 66 19.99 -21.57 -12.91
CA LEU A 66 21.32 -20.95 -12.89
C LEU A 66 21.44 -19.68 -13.77
N THR A 67 20.36 -19.26 -14.42
CA THR A 67 20.24 -17.95 -15.05
C THR A 67 19.99 -16.89 -13.99
N PHE A 68 21.08 -16.32 -13.47
CA PHE A 68 21.12 -15.11 -12.67
C PHE A 68 20.24 -14.00 -13.32
N GLY A 69 18.98 -13.83 -12.88
CA GLY A 69 18.09 -12.81 -13.41
C GLY A 69 16.59 -13.01 -13.15
N SER A 70 16.10 -14.26 -13.11
CA SER A 70 14.65 -14.55 -13.18
C SER A 70 13.78 -13.85 -12.13
N TYR A 71 14.23 -13.73 -10.87
CA TYR A 71 13.51 -12.99 -9.82
C TYR A 71 13.46 -11.48 -10.07
N ARG A 72 14.62 -10.87 -10.36
CA ARG A 72 14.72 -9.42 -10.61
C ARG A 72 13.96 -9.02 -11.86
N ASP A 73 14.02 -9.86 -12.90
CA ASP A 73 13.27 -9.68 -14.14
C ASP A 73 11.77 -9.81 -13.90
N THR A 74 11.34 -10.84 -13.16
CA THR A 74 9.93 -11.01 -12.77
C THR A 74 9.41 -9.83 -11.96
N LYS A 75 10.17 -9.41 -10.94
CA LYS A 75 9.83 -8.24 -10.12
C LYS A 75 9.72 -6.99 -10.98
N ARG A 76 10.68 -6.75 -11.88
CA ARG A 76 10.67 -5.60 -12.79
C ARG A 76 9.48 -5.61 -13.73
N ILE A 77 9.12 -6.76 -14.29
CA ILE A 77 7.94 -6.88 -15.18
C ILE A 77 6.65 -6.59 -14.40
N ILE A 78 6.51 -7.14 -13.19
CA ILE A 78 5.35 -6.89 -12.32
C ILE A 78 5.28 -5.41 -11.93
N GLU A 79 6.38 -4.81 -11.45
CA GLU A 79 6.45 -3.40 -11.09
C GLU A 79 6.14 -2.50 -12.29
N ASN A 80 6.74 -2.75 -13.45
CA ASN A 80 6.46 -1.98 -14.66
C ASN A 80 4.99 -2.07 -15.06
N SER A 81 4.39 -3.26 -14.99
CA SER A 81 2.97 -3.45 -15.31
C SER A 81 2.06 -2.74 -14.30
N ALA A 82 2.40 -2.83 -13.01
CA ALA A 82 1.68 -2.17 -11.94
C ALA A 82 1.73 -0.64 -12.08
N PHE A 83 2.91 -0.06 -12.26
CA PHE A 83 3.07 1.40 -12.31
C PHE A 83 2.70 2.03 -13.65
N SER A 84 2.90 1.34 -14.77
CA SER A 84 2.65 1.93 -16.10
C SER A 84 1.21 1.81 -16.56
N TRP A 85 0.47 0.80 -16.07
CA TRP A 85 -0.88 0.50 -16.57
C TRP A 85 -1.91 0.36 -15.46
N ILE A 86 -1.72 -0.56 -14.50
CA ILE A 86 -2.74 -0.86 -13.48
C ILE A 86 -2.99 0.33 -12.55
N GLY A 87 -1.93 0.94 -12.01
CA GLY A 87 -2.02 2.07 -11.08
C GLY A 87 -2.79 3.25 -11.68
N PRO A 88 -2.39 3.78 -12.85
CA PRO A 88 -3.13 4.86 -13.51
C PRO A 88 -4.61 4.54 -13.76
N VAL A 89 -4.93 3.34 -14.25
CA VAL A 89 -6.32 2.91 -14.48
C VAL A 89 -7.11 2.85 -13.17
N PHE A 90 -6.53 2.28 -12.13
CA PHE A 90 -7.12 2.21 -10.78
C PHE A 90 -7.43 3.60 -10.23
N PHE A 91 -6.49 4.55 -10.32
CA PHE A 91 -6.73 5.92 -9.85
C PHE A 91 -7.79 6.66 -10.67
N VAL A 92 -7.87 6.42 -11.99
CA VAL A 92 -8.93 6.99 -12.82
C VAL A 92 -10.29 6.40 -12.42
N GLU A 93 -10.41 5.08 -12.27
CA GLU A 93 -11.66 4.43 -11.85
C GLU A 93 -12.12 4.97 -10.50
N LEU A 94 -11.24 5.04 -9.50
CA LEU A 94 -11.57 5.64 -8.20
C LEU A 94 -12.02 7.09 -8.35
N GLY A 95 -11.36 7.87 -9.20
CA GLY A 95 -11.77 9.24 -9.51
C GLY A 95 -13.17 9.32 -10.11
N THR A 96 -13.58 8.35 -10.94
CA THR A 96 -14.94 8.33 -11.51
C THR A 96 -16.03 7.96 -10.52
N LYS A 97 -15.72 7.17 -9.49
CA LYS A 97 -16.67 6.87 -8.39
C LYS A 97 -16.91 8.07 -7.47
N LEU A 98 -16.07 9.10 -7.59
CA LEU A 98 -16.22 10.37 -6.90
C LEU A 98 -17.34 11.18 -7.58
N VAL A 99 -18.60 10.82 -7.30
CA VAL A 99 -19.76 11.58 -7.80
C VAL A 99 -19.72 12.94 -7.10
N PHE A 100 -19.29 14.01 -7.75
CA PHE A 100 -19.27 15.32 -7.09
C PHE A 100 -20.70 15.84 -6.91
N ASP A 101 -21.35 15.42 -5.82
CA ASP A 101 -22.56 16.07 -5.32
C ASP A 101 -22.12 17.32 -4.55
N TRP A 102 -22.37 18.47 -5.17
CA TRP A 102 -21.93 19.76 -4.64
C TRP A 102 -22.53 20.05 -3.27
N ASP A 103 -23.78 19.65 -3.05
CA ASP A 103 -24.49 19.93 -1.79
C ASP A 103 -23.92 19.07 -0.65
N VAL A 104 -23.65 17.79 -0.91
CA VAL A 104 -22.99 16.90 0.06
C VAL A 104 -21.58 17.38 0.35
N LEU A 105 -20.80 17.75 -0.67
CA LEU A 105 -19.43 18.21 -0.51
C LEU A 105 -19.35 19.42 0.43
N VAL A 106 -20.17 20.44 0.20
CA VAL A 106 -20.17 21.67 1.01
C VAL A 106 -20.56 21.36 2.46
N SER A 107 -21.47 20.42 2.69
CA SER A 107 -21.89 20.03 4.03
C SER A 107 -20.78 19.34 4.85
N VAL A 108 -19.81 18.71 4.19
CA VAL A 108 -18.72 17.95 4.82
C VAL A 108 -17.38 18.71 4.88
N ILE A 109 -17.28 19.91 4.29
CA ILE A 109 -16.04 20.72 4.30
C ILE A 109 -15.48 20.91 5.71
N PRO A 110 -16.28 21.28 6.74
CA PRO A 110 -15.75 21.45 8.10
C PRO A 110 -15.10 20.17 8.64
N GLN A 111 -15.73 19.02 8.40
CA GLN A 111 -15.29 17.70 8.84
C GLN A 111 -14.00 17.30 8.10
N ILE A 112 -13.92 17.57 6.79
CA ILE A 112 -12.71 17.33 5.99
C ILE A 112 -11.54 18.14 6.53
N ILE A 113 -11.71 19.44 6.77
CA ILE A 113 -10.66 20.31 7.27
C ILE A 113 -10.22 19.86 8.67
N ALA A 114 -11.17 19.62 9.56
CA ALA A 114 -10.88 19.16 10.92
C ALA A 114 -10.12 17.82 10.92
N MET A 115 -10.58 16.83 10.16
CA MET A 115 -9.89 15.54 10.04
C MET A 115 -8.51 15.68 9.41
N THR A 116 -8.37 16.47 8.35
CA THR A 116 -7.09 16.65 7.66
C THR A 116 -6.07 17.27 8.60
N ILE A 117 -6.42 18.33 9.32
CA ILE A 117 -5.53 18.97 10.29
C ILE A 117 -5.23 18.01 11.45
N ALA A 118 -6.24 17.35 12.01
CA ALA A 118 -6.06 16.44 13.13
C ALA A 118 -5.13 15.27 12.77
N LEU A 119 -5.35 14.61 11.63
CA LEU A 119 -4.51 13.53 11.15
C LEU A 119 -3.12 14.02 10.77
N PHE A 120 -3.01 15.18 10.11
CA PHE A 120 -1.73 15.76 9.75
C PHE A 120 -0.87 15.99 10.99
N VAL A 121 -1.40 16.70 11.99
CA VAL A 121 -0.66 17.05 13.21
C VAL A 121 -0.36 15.80 14.03
N SER A 122 -1.36 14.97 14.31
CA SER A 122 -1.17 13.79 15.16
C SER A 122 -0.20 12.78 14.55
N GLN A 123 -0.29 12.51 13.25
CA GLN A 123 0.53 11.52 12.56
C GLN A 123 1.96 12.03 12.36
N VAL A 124 2.16 13.29 11.93
CA VAL A 124 3.50 13.88 11.82
C VAL A 124 4.16 13.95 13.18
N ALA A 125 3.45 14.43 14.22
CA ALA A 125 4.03 14.55 15.56
C ALA A 125 4.37 13.16 16.13
N SER A 126 3.47 12.19 16.02
CA SER A 126 3.71 10.81 16.50
C SER A 126 4.92 10.18 15.82
N ALA A 127 4.99 10.22 14.48
CA ALA A 127 6.09 9.64 13.72
C ALA A 127 7.42 10.39 13.94
N ALA A 128 7.39 11.73 14.02
CA ALA A 128 8.58 12.53 14.30
C ALA A 128 9.13 12.24 15.70
N ILE A 129 8.27 12.22 16.73
CA ILE A 129 8.69 11.92 18.11
C ILE A 129 9.26 10.51 18.21
N ALA A 130 8.59 9.53 17.59
CA ALA A 130 9.10 8.15 17.53
C ALA A 130 10.47 8.08 16.84
N ALA A 131 10.65 8.74 15.70
CA ALA A 131 11.92 8.79 14.99
C ALA A 131 13.03 9.47 15.82
N ARG A 132 12.69 10.46 16.64
CA ARG A 132 13.64 11.14 17.52
C ARG A 132 14.05 10.27 18.71
N TYR A 133 13.07 9.69 19.40
CA TYR A 133 13.32 8.97 20.66
C TYR A 133 13.84 7.55 20.44
N THR A 134 13.30 6.85 19.43
CA THR A 134 13.73 5.47 19.11
C THR A 134 14.88 5.44 18.11
N GLY A 135 14.91 6.37 17.16
CA GLY A 135 15.89 6.39 16.07
C GLY A 135 17.09 7.32 16.28
N GLY A 136 17.11 8.12 17.36
CA GLY A 136 18.20 9.07 17.65
C GLY A 136 18.36 10.20 16.62
N MET A 137 17.42 10.36 15.69
CA MET A 137 17.58 11.23 14.53
C MET A 137 17.44 12.72 14.89
N ASN A 138 18.15 13.61 14.21
CA ASN A 138 18.02 15.07 14.38
C ASN A 138 16.59 15.57 14.08
N TRP A 139 16.20 16.69 14.70
CA TRP A 139 14.85 17.26 14.57
C TRP A 139 14.41 17.44 13.10
N ASN A 140 15.32 17.92 12.25
CA ASN A 140 15.06 18.10 10.82
C ASN A 140 14.83 16.77 10.08
N GLY A 141 15.52 15.70 10.48
CA GLY A 141 15.36 14.36 9.89
C GLY A 141 14.13 13.63 10.41
N SER A 142 13.84 13.77 11.71
CA SER A 142 12.64 13.23 12.34
C SER A 142 11.36 13.86 11.76
N MET A 143 11.32 15.17 11.53
CA MET A 143 10.20 15.83 10.83
C MET A 143 10.06 15.37 9.37
N MET A 144 11.17 15.10 8.67
CA MET A 144 11.12 14.56 7.31
C MET A 144 10.46 13.19 7.27
N ILE A 145 10.75 12.31 8.24
CA ILE A 145 10.07 11.03 8.40
C ILE A 145 8.58 11.24 8.69
N GLY A 146 8.26 12.18 9.59
CA GLY A 146 6.86 12.52 9.90
C GLY A 146 6.05 12.92 8.67
N PHE A 147 6.60 13.80 7.81
CA PHE A 147 5.95 14.18 6.55
C PHE A 147 5.85 13.01 5.55
N GLY A 148 6.86 12.15 5.49
CA GLY A 148 6.85 10.95 4.64
C GLY A 148 5.78 9.93 5.03
N MET A 149 5.45 9.84 6.32
CA MET A 149 4.45 8.90 6.84
C MET A 149 3.01 9.33 6.60
N LEU A 150 2.76 10.52 6.01
CA LEU A 150 1.41 10.99 5.70
C LEU A 150 0.77 10.29 4.49
N GLY A 151 1.57 9.61 3.66
CA GLY A 151 1.12 8.95 2.44
C GLY A 151 0.01 7.94 2.71
N ARG A 152 -1.17 8.20 2.13
CA ARG A 152 -2.34 7.31 2.14
C ARG A 152 -2.41 6.65 0.77
N ALA A 153 -1.77 5.48 0.63
CA ALA A 153 -1.74 4.79 -0.65
C ALA A 153 -3.12 4.20 -1.04
N GLU A 154 -3.12 3.56 -2.20
CA GLU A 154 -4.22 2.83 -2.84
C GLU A 154 -5.06 2.01 -1.86
N LEU A 155 -4.42 1.33 -0.89
CA LEU A 155 -5.11 0.49 0.09
C LEU A 155 -6.16 1.23 0.92
N ALA A 156 -5.94 2.50 1.26
CA ALA A 156 -6.94 3.28 2.00
C ALA A 156 -8.21 3.49 1.15
N PHE A 157 -8.04 3.78 -0.13
CA PHE A 157 -9.15 3.95 -1.06
C PHE A 157 -9.87 2.63 -1.35
N VAL A 158 -9.13 1.52 -1.49
CA VAL A 158 -9.73 0.18 -1.62
C VAL A 158 -10.59 -0.14 -0.41
N VAL A 159 -10.10 0.11 0.82
CA VAL A 159 -10.87 -0.16 2.04
C VAL A 159 -12.15 0.70 2.11
N MET A 160 -12.07 1.97 1.70
CA MET A 160 -13.25 2.84 1.64
C MET A 160 -14.27 2.36 0.59
N ASP A 161 -13.82 1.91 -0.58
CA ASP A 161 -14.70 1.35 -1.62
C ASP A 161 -15.42 0.09 -1.12
N ILE A 162 -14.71 -0.81 -0.42
CA ILE A 162 -15.32 -2.01 0.19
C ILE A 162 -16.36 -1.62 1.26
N ALA A 163 -16.02 -0.67 2.13
CA ALA A 163 -16.90 -0.24 3.22
C ALA A 163 -18.17 0.43 2.70
N TYR A 164 -18.08 1.19 1.62
CA TYR A 164 -19.19 1.92 1.02
C TYR A 164 -20.01 1.05 0.05
N VAL A 165 -19.36 0.43 -0.94
CA VAL A 165 -20.01 -0.30 -2.03
C VAL A 165 -20.47 -1.69 -1.59
N GLN A 166 -19.61 -2.46 -0.92
CA GLN A 166 -19.89 -3.87 -0.63
C GLN A 166 -20.68 -4.04 0.67
N ASN A 167 -20.29 -3.33 1.73
CA ASN A 167 -20.87 -3.54 3.06
C ASN A 167 -21.85 -2.44 3.49
N LYS A 168 -21.96 -1.33 2.74
CA LYS A 168 -22.83 -0.17 3.05
C LYS A 168 -22.71 0.32 4.49
N ILE A 169 -21.51 0.22 5.07
CA ILE A 169 -21.22 0.64 6.45
C ILE A 169 -21.12 2.17 6.51
N PHE A 170 -20.60 2.78 5.44
CA PHE A 170 -20.41 4.24 5.36
C PHE A 170 -21.66 4.91 4.80
N THR A 171 -22.07 6.00 5.46
CA THR A 171 -22.94 6.99 4.82
C THR A 171 -22.14 7.71 3.74
N ILE A 172 -22.86 8.31 2.79
CA ILE A 172 -22.28 9.08 1.71
C ILE A 172 -21.34 10.16 2.27
N GLU A 173 -21.75 10.88 3.32
CA GLU A 173 -20.96 11.94 3.95
C GLU A 173 -19.63 11.44 4.53
N VAL A 174 -19.63 10.26 5.18
CA VAL A 174 -18.42 9.65 5.74
C VAL A 174 -17.45 9.26 4.62
N PHE A 175 -17.98 8.70 3.53
CA PHE A 175 -17.17 8.36 2.37
C PHE A 175 -16.51 9.61 1.75
N TYR A 176 -17.26 10.69 1.52
CA TYR A 176 -16.69 11.95 1.00
C TYR A 176 -15.67 12.56 1.96
N THR A 177 -15.97 12.55 3.27
CA THR A 177 -15.06 13.11 4.28
C THR A 177 -13.72 12.40 4.27
N LEU A 178 -13.72 11.07 4.37
CA LEU A 178 -12.48 10.27 4.44
C LEU A 178 -11.70 10.29 3.13
N MET A 179 -12.39 10.27 1.99
CA MET A 179 -11.77 10.29 0.68
C MET A 179 -11.11 11.63 0.39
N ALA A 180 -11.80 12.75 0.65
CA ALA A 180 -11.24 14.08 0.49
C ALA A 180 -10.07 14.32 1.47
N THR A 181 -10.19 13.86 2.72
CA THR A 181 -9.08 13.90 3.68
C THR A 181 -7.88 13.08 3.19
N ALA A 182 -8.07 11.84 2.72
CA ALA A 182 -6.99 11.00 2.21
C ALA A 182 -6.30 11.63 0.99
N PHE A 183 -7.08 12.22 0.09
CA PHE A 183 -6.57 12.96 -1.06
C PHE A 183 -5.74 14.18 -0.64
N MET A 184 -6.26 15.00 0.28
CA MET A 184 -5.53 16.17 0.80
C MET A 184 -4.21 15.78 1.48
N LEU A 185 -4.20 14.68 2.26
CA LEU A 185 -2.97 14.17 2.88
C LEU A 185 -1.96 13.69 1.82
N ASN A 186 -2.42 13.03 0.76
CA ASN A 186 -1.55 12.60 -0.35
C ASN A 186 -0.93 13.76 -1.12
N VAL A 187 -1.67 14.84 -1.32
CA VAL A 187 -1.14 16.08 -1.91
C VAL A 187 -0.19 16.78 -0.93
N ALA A 188 -0.49 16.74 0.37
CA ALA A 188 0.36 17.35 1.39
C ALA A 188 1.75 16.68 1.47
N VAL A 189 1.89 15.38 1.19
CA VAL A 189 3.18 14.66 1.24
C VAL A 189 4.25 15.28 0.32
N PRO A 190 4.08 15.34 -1.01
CA PRO A 190 5.10 15.91 -1.90
C PRO A 190 5.31 17.40 -1.63
N VAL A 191 4.26 18.15 -1.28
CA VAL A 191 4.34 19.59 -0.97
C VAL A 191 5.18 19.84 0.29
N THR A 192 4.90 19.12 1.37
CA THR A 192 5.61 19.27 2.64
C THR A 192 7.04 18.78 2.55
N ILE A 193 7.29 17.66 1.87
CA ILE A 193 8.65 17.15 1.64
C ILE A 193 9.45 18.11 0.76
N ALA A 194 8.89 18.59 -0.35
CA ALA A 194 9.58 19.54 -1.23
C ALA A 194 9.93 20.83 -0.47
N TRP A 195 9.02 21.32 0.39
CA TRP A 195 9.25 22.52 1.18
C TRP A 195 10.24 22.31 2.35
N TRP A 196 10.29 21.10 2.92
CA TRP A 196 11.18 20.77 4.03
C TRP A 196 12.58 20.33 3.59
N LYS A 197 12.72 19.83 2.36
CA LYS A 197 14.00 19.36 1.78
C LYS A 197 15.15 20.38 1.92
N PRO A 198 14.98 21.69 1.67
CA PRO A 198 16.05 22.67 1.87
C PRO A 198 16.51 22.80 3.34
N ARG A 199 15.60 22.64 4.30
CA ARG A 199 15.90 22.72 5.75
C ARG A 199 16.60 21.46 6.24
N TYR A 200 16.20 20.30 5.70
CA TYR A 200 16.88 19.04 5.95
C TYR A 200 18.32 19.07 5.47
N ILE A 201 18.57 19.52 4.23
CA ILE A 201 19.92 19.61 3.66
C ILE A 201 20.81 20.57 4.45
N LYS A 202 20.30 21.75 4.84
CA LYS A 202 21.06 22.70 5.68
C LYS A 202 21.41 22.14 7.07
N GLY A 203 20.57 21.27 7.64
CA GLY A 203 20.81 20.60 8.92
C GLY A 203 21.63 19.31 8.83
N ALA A 204 21.89 18.81 7.61
CA ALA A 204 22.65 17.59 7.36
C ALA A 204 24.16 17.83 7.19
N ASN A 205 24.64 19.07 7.34
CA ASN A 205 26.06 19.45 7.30
C ASN A 205 26.88 18.96 8.53
N TRP A 206 26.48 17.86 9.16
CA TRP A 206 27.23 17.19 10.21
C TRP A 206 27.21 15.67 9.98
N VAL A 207 28.00 15.26 8.98
CA VAL A 207 28.82 14.04 9.03
C VAL A 207 30.24 14.47 8.67
#